data_AF-A0A920G305-F1
#
_entry.id   AF-A0A920G305-F1
#
_cell.length_a   1.000
_cell.length_b   1.000
_cell.length_c   1.000
_cell.angle_alpha   90.00
_cell.angle_beta   90.00
_cell.angle_gamma   90.00
#
_symmetry.space_group_name_H-M   'P 1'
#
loop_
_entity.id
_entity.type
_entity.pdbx_description
1 polymer ?
#
loop_
_entity_poly.entity_id
_entity_poly.type
_entity_poly.pdbx_seq_one_letter_code
_entity_poly.pdbx_strand_id
1 'polypeptide(L)'
;MARRADLDASGECILRRTISAEGRSRAYINGSPATLADCADLGQLLVDIHSQHAHQSLLRRPTQRSLLDTYAGGEALIVEVSETAQRWRVLQEEHARLAGKTEEADARKALLSYQIAELETLNPQPDEMDELEARHKLLANAAFIIDCANDIAAGCETQRDQLARLVQLANDDRMRSEATDNLRELLQSALIQLDEAEAETSRFASHWNWIPRDYGQPRNA
;
A
#
# COMPACT_ATOMS: atom_id res chain seq x y z
N MET A 1 -8.21 -34.33 -37.51
CA MET A 1 -7.51 -33.69 -38.64
C MET A 1 -8.12 -34.08 -39.98
N ALA A 2 -8.31 -35.38 -40.30
CA ALA A 2 -8.98 -35.81 -41.54
C ALA A 2 -10.44 -35.33 -41.70
N ARG A 3 -11.18 -35.06 -40.61
CA ARG A 3 -12.55 -34.49 -40.67
C ARG A 3 -12.62 -33.00 -41.03
N ARG A 4 -11.48 -32.31 -41.16
CA ARG A 4 -11.45 -30.84 -41.36
C ARG A 4 -10.98 -30.42 -42.76
N ALA A 5 -10.56 -31.37 -43.58
CA ALA A 5 -10.39 -31.16 -45.01
C ALA A 5 -11.63 -31.77 -45.68
N ASP A 6 -12.54 -30.91 -46.15
CA ASP A 6 -13.77 -31.30 -46.86
C ASP A 6 -13.46 -32.38 -47.90
N LEU A 7 -13.90 -33.61 -47.64
CA LEU A 7 -14.02 -34.64 -48.66
C LEU A 7 -14.92 -34.08 -49.75
N ASP A 8 -14.58 -34.28 -51.02
CA ASP A 8 -15.53 -33.93 -52.07
C ASP A 8 -16.81 -34.76 -51.93
N ALA A 9 -17.88 -34.34 -52.60
CA ALA A 9 -19.18 -35.02 -52.53
C ALA A 9 -19.15 -36.49 -53.02
N SER A 10 -18.04 -36.92 -53.65
CA SER A 10 -17.77 -38.29 -54.10
C SER A 10 -16.95 -39.13 -53.12
N GLY A 11 -16.45 -38.56 -52.02
CA GLY A 11 -15.62 -39.26 -51.03
C GLY A 11 -14.15 -39.41 -51.45
N GLU A 12 -13.70 -38.68 -52.46
CA GLU A 12 -12.31 -38.70 -52.93
C GLU A 12 -11.47 -37.60 -52.24
N CYS A 13 -10.18 -37.90 -52.02
CA CYS A 13 -9.22 -36.97 -51.42
C CYS A 13 -8.02 -36.78 -52.37
N ILE A 14 -7.95 -35.60 -52.97
CA ILE A 14 -6.91 -35.21 -53.92
C ILE A 14 -5.84 -34.38 -53.21
N LEU A 15 -4.67 -34.96 -53.05
CA LEU A 15 -3.45 -34.29 -52.60
C LEU A 15 -2.62 -33.85 -53.82
N ARG A 16 -2.33 -32.55 -53.94
CA ARG A 16 -1.54 -32.02 -55.07
C ARG A 16 -0.39 -31.15 -54.56
N ARG A 17 0.83 -31.47 -54.97
CA ARG A 17 2.01 -30.63 -54.77
C ARG A 17 2.51 -30.14 -56.13
N THR A 18 2.73 -28.84 -56.27
CA THR A 18 3.30 -28.24 -57.47
C THR A 18 4.64 -27.60 -57.12
N ILE A 19 5.67 -27.87 -57.91
CA ILE A 19 7.03 -27.35 -57.73
C ILE A 19 7.38 -26.60 -59.01
N SER A 20 7.65 -25.30 -58.93
CA SER A 20 8.09 -24.52 -60.08
C SER A 20 9.58 -24.75 -60.37
N ALA A 21 10.01 -24.49 -61.61
CA ALA A 21 11.42 -24.54 -62.00
C ALA A 21 12.30 -23.56 -61.19
N GLU A 22 11.70 -22.51 -60.64
CA GLU A 22 12.32 -21.53 -59.74
C GLU A 22 12.41 -22.02 -58.28
N GLY A 23 11.96 -23.24 -57.99
CA GLY A 23 12.05 -23.87 -56.67
C GLY A 23 10.90 -23.56 -55.70
N ARG A 24 9.90 -22.75 -56.10
CA ARG A 24 8.74 -22.45 -55.25
C ARG A 24 7.80 -23.65 -55.21
N SER A 25 7.52 -24.17 -54.01
CA SER A 25 6.59 -25.28 -53.79
C SER A 25 5.25 -24.77 -53.25
N ARG A 26 4.15 -25.29 -53.81
CA ARG A 26 2.77 -25.03 -53.34
C ARG A 26 2.07 -26.37 -53.15
N ALA A 27 1.26 -26.48 -52.10
CA ALA A 27 0.51 -27.69 -51.78
C ALA A 27 -0.99 -27.39 -51.74
N TYR A 28 -1.79 -28.38 -52.11
CA TYR A 28 -3.25 -28.29 -52.17
C TYR A 28 -3.88 -29.60 -51.67
N ILE A 29 -4.98 -29.47 -50.94
CA ILE A 29 -5.85 -30.58 -50.52
C ILE A 29 -7.24 -30.28 -51.09
N ASN A 30 -7.79 -31.18 -51.91
CA ASN A 30 -9.09 -31.02 -52.57
C ASN A 30 -9.24 -29.67 -53.28
N GLY A 31 -8.18 -29.23 -53.96
CA GLY A 31 -8.13 -27.96 -54.69
C GLY A 31 -7.85 -26.72 -53.85
N SER A 32 -7.97 -26.80 -52.52
CA SER A 32 -7.70 -25.67 -51.61
C SER A 32 -6.21 -25.57 -51.25
N PRO A 33 -5.60 -24.38 -51.23
CA PRO A 33 -4.21 -24.21 -50.78
C PRO A 33 -4.03 -24.71 -49.35
N ALA A 34 -2.98 -25.51 -49.13
CA ALA A 34 -2.62 -26.08 -47.84
C ALA A 34 -1.11 -25.93 -47.58
N THR A 35 -0.69 -26.09 -46.33
CA THR A 35 0.74 -26.11 -46.02
C THR A 35 1.35 -27.46 -46.39
N LEU A 36 2.68 -27.49 -46.57
CA LEU A 36 3.39 -28.75 -46.80
C LEU A 36 3.25 -29.71 -45.59
N ALA A 37 3.14 -29.16 -44.38
CA ALA A 37 2.93 -29.93 -43.16
C ALA A 37 1.57 -30.63 -43.17
N ASP A 38 0.50 -29.92 -43.55
CA ASP A 38 -0.84 -30.51 -43.64
C ASP A 38 -0.89 -31.65 -44.66
N CYS A 39 -0.26 -31.47 -45.83
CA CYS A 39 -0.16 -32.53 -46.84
C CYS A 39 0.71 -33.71 -46.37
N ALA A 40 1.75 -33.46 -45.59
CA ALA A 40 2.62 -34.50 -45.05
C ALA A 40 1.94 -35.30 -43.94
N ASP A 41 1.17 -34.63 -43.07
CA ASP A 41 0.40 -35.26 -42.00
C ASP A 41 -0.74 -36.10 -42.56
N LEU A 42 -1.44 -35.61 -43.59
CA LEU A 42 -2.48 -36.39 -44.28
C LEU A 42 -1.87 -37.52 -45.11
N GLY A 43 -0.75 -37.27 -45.80
CA GLY A 43 -0.02 -38.29 -46.56
C GLY A 43 0.44 -39.46 -45.69
N GLN A 44 0.92 -39.19 -44.47
CA GLN A 44 1.34 -40.22 -43.50
C GLN A 44 0.19 -41.16 -43.07
N LEU A 45 -1.07 -40.75 -43.21
CA LEU A 45 -2.23 -41.57 -42.89
C LEU A 45 -2.75 -42.38 -44.09
N LEU A 46 -2.42 -41.97 -45.33
CA LEU A 46 -3.03 -42.48 -46.55
C LEU A 46 -2.08 -43.34 -47.39
N VAL A 47 -0.77 -43.04 -47.36
CA VAL A 47 0.23 -43.72 -48.19
C VAL A 47 1.49 -43.98 -47.35
N ASP A 48 1.88 -45.25 -47.22
CA ASP A 48 3.19 -45.62 -46.68
C ASP A 48 4.17 -45.88 -47.83
N ILE A 49 5.21 -45.04 -47.93
CA ILE A 49 6.20 -45.14 -49.00
C ILE A 49 7.35 -46.02 -48.51
N HIS A 50 7.34 -47.28 -48.92
CA HIS A 50 8.45 -48.22 -48.69
C HIS A 50 9.64 -47.92 -49.63
N SER A 51 10.40 -46.86 -49.32
CA SER A 51 11.72 -46.58 -49.90
C SER A 51 12.83 -46.86 -48.88
N GLN A 52 14.11 -46.67 -49.26
CA GLN A 52 15.24 -46.72 -48.31
C GLN A 52 15.08 -45.78 -47.07
N HIS A 53 14.12 -44.86 -47.08
CA HIS A 53 13.80 -43.94 -45.99
C HIS A 53 12.61 -44.37 -45.11
N ALA A 54 11.91 -45.47 -45.42
CA ALA A 54 10.78 -46.00 -44.63
C ALA A 54 11.18 -46.34 -43.17
N HIS A 55 12.47 -46.63 -42.95
CA HIS A 55 13.03 -46.79 -41.62
C HIS A 55 12.82 -45.56 -40.73
N GLN A 56 12.72 -44.34 -41.28
CA GLN A 56 12.59 -43.15 -40.44
C GLN A 56 11.28 -43.06 -39.66
N SER A 57 10.17 -43.61 -40.15
CA SER A 57 8.89 -43.61 -39.43
C SER A 57 8.85 -44.67 -38.33
N LEU A 58 9.38 -45.87 -38.63
CA LEU A 58 9.55 -46.98 -37.67
C LEU A 58 10.58 -46.69 -36.58
N LEU A 59 11.52 -45.76 -36.82
CA LEU A 59 12.48 -45.30 -35.82
C LEU A 59 11.93 -44.21 -34.90
N ARG A 60 10.72 -43.68 -35.14
CA ARG A 60 10.11 -42.71 -34.23
C ARG A 60 9.64 -43.40 -32.96
N ARG A 61 10.02 -42.85 -31.81
CA ARG A 61 9.63 -43.36 -30.47
C ARG A 61 8.12 -43.63 -30.33
N PRO A 62 7.20 -42.76 -30.81
CA PRO A 62 5.77 -43.03 -30.72
C PRO A 62 5.34 -44.28 -31.51
N THR A 63 5.90 -44.48 -32.71
CA THR A 63 5.62 -45.64 -33.57
C THR A 63 6.14 -46.92 -32.93
N GLN A 64 7.38 -46.92 -32.43
CA GLN A 64 7.98 -48.07 -31.75
C GLN A 64 7.20 -48.47 -30.50
N ARG A 65 6.80 -47.48 -29.69
CA ARG A 65 5.99 -47.71 -28.49
C ARG A 65 4.62 -48.28 -28.85
N SER A 66 3.93 -47.68 -29.83
CA SER A 66 2.64 -48.19 -30.29
C SER A 66 2.74 -49.63 -30.81
N LEU A 67 3.78 -49.96 -31.57
CA LEU A 67 4.00 -51.32 -32.06
C LEU A 67 4.24 -52.30 -30.92
N LEU A 68 5.05 -51.93 -29.93
CA LEU A 68 5.31 -52.76 -28.76
C LEU A 68 4.06 -52.96 -27.90
N ASP A 69 3.31 -51.89 -27.65
CA ASP A 69 2.10 -51.92 -26.83
C ASP A 69 1.02 -52.78 -27.48
N THR A 70 0.84 -52.66 -28.81
CA THR A 70 -0.09 -53.50 -29.58
C THR A 70 0.38 -54.95 -29.64
N TYR A 71 1.67 -55.21 -29.84
CA TYR A 71 2.21 -56.57 -29.80
C TYR A 71 2.01 -57.25 -28.44
N ALA A 72 2.10 -56.48 -27.35
CA ALA A 72 1.86 -56.95 -25.99
C ALA A 72 0.37 -57.12 -25.63
N GLY A 73 -0.56 -56.75 -26.51
CA GLY A 73 -2.01 -56.73 -26.22
C GLY A 73 -2.38 -55.76 -25.10
N GLY A 74 -1.62 -54.66 -24.99
CA GLY A 74 -1.68 -53.70 -23.89
C GLY A 74 -2.75 -52.62 -24.05
N GLU A 75 -3.69 -52.73 -24.99
CA GLU A 75 -4.62 -51.65 -25.34
C GLU A 75 -5.46 -51.18 -24.14
N ALA A 76 -5.93 -52.11 -23.30
CA ALA A 76 -6.68 -51.78 -22.09
C ALA A 76 -5.80 -51.04 -21.05
N LEU A 77 -4.53 -51.45 -20.91
CA LEU A 77 -3.58 -50.83 -19.99
C LEU A 77 -3.19 -49.43 -20.45
N ILE A 78 -3.08 -49.19 -21.76
CA ILE A 78 -2.83 -47.85 -22.33
C ILE A 78 -3.96 -46.89 -21.93
N VAL A 79 -5.22 -47.33 -22.04
CA VAL A 79 -6.39 -46.52 -21.66
C VAL A 79 -6.34 -46.21 -20.17
N GLU A 80 -6.14 -47.23 -19.33
CA GLU A 80 -6.07 -47.06 -17.87
C GLU A 80 -4.95 -46.10 -17.44
N VAL A 81 -3.75 -46.25 -17.99
CA VAL A 81 -2.61 -45.37 -17.71
C VAL A 81 -2.89 -43.95 -18.19
N SER A 82 -3.48 -43.79 -19.38
CA SER A 82 -3.84 -42.47 -19.92
C SER A 82 -4.85 -41.75 -19.03
N GLU A 83 -5.91 -42.44 -18.63
CA GLU A 83 -6.93 -41.90 -17.73
C GLU A 83 -6.37 -41.56 -16.34
N THR A 84 -5.51 -42.42 -15.81
CA THR A 84 -4.87 -42.21 -14.51
C THR A 84 -3.92 -41.01 -14.55
N ALA A 85 -3.10 -40.91 -15.61
CA ALA A 85 -2.22 -39.77 -15.82
C ALA A 85 -2.99 -38.47 -15.99
N GLN A 86 -4.13 -38.51 -16.69
CA GLN A 86 -4.99 -37.34 -16.85
C GLN A 86 -5.62 -36.91 -15.53
N ARG A 87 -6.17 -37.86 -14.75
CA ARG A 87 -6.69 -37.60 -13.40
C ARG A 87 -5.62 -37.02 -12.48
N TRP A 88 -4.41 -37.59 -12.51
CA TRP A 88 -3.29 -37.11 -11.72
C TRP A 88 -2.92 -35.66 -12.07
N ARG A 89 -2.83 -35.31 -13.36
CA ARG A 89 -2.54 -33.92 -13.77
C ARG A 89 -3.57 -32.93 -13.26
N VAL A 90 -4.86 -33.26 -13.38
CA VAL A 90 -5.95 -32.40 -12.89
C VAL A 90 -5.83 -32.20 -11.37
N LEU A 91 -5.58 -33.28 -10.61
CA LEU A 91 -5.40 -33.18 -9.17
C LEU A 91 -4.15 -32.38 -8.78
N GLN A 92 -3.06 -32.49 -9.56
CA GLN A 92 -1.86 -31.71 -9.32
C GLN A 92 -2.08 -30.21 -9.56
N GLU A 93 -2.79 -29.85 -10.63
CA GLU A 93 -3.17 -28.46 -10.91
C GLU A 93 -4.09 -27.89 -9.81
N GLU A 94 -5.08 -28.67 -9.38
CA GLU A 94 -5.97 -28.31 -8.28
C GLU A 94 -5.20 -28.10 -6.97
N HIS A 95 -4.29 -29.02 -6.64
CA HIS A 95 -3.43 -28.92 -5.46
C HIS A 95 -2.53 -27.69 -5.50
N ALA A 96 -1.84 -27.43 -6.61
CA ALA A 96 -0.98 -26.26 -6.77
C ALA A 96 -1.78 -24.95 -6.60
N ARG A 97 -3.00 -24.89 -7.15
CA ARG A 97 -3.91 -23.75 -7.02
C ARG A 97 -4.34 -23.52 -5.58
N LEU A 98 -4.65 -24.57 -4.84
CA LEU A 98 -5.06 -24.48 -3.42
C LEU A 98 -3.87 -24.12 -2.52
N ALA A 99 -2.70 -24.71 -2.77
CA ALA A 99 -1.48 -24.41 -2.03
C ALA A 99 -1.08 -22.93 -2.18
N GLY A 100 -1.08 -22.39 -3.41
CA GLY A 100 -0.75 -20.97 -3.64
C GLY A 100 -1.70 -19.99 -2.94
N LYS A 101 -3.01 -20.32 -2.88
CA LYS A 101 -3.98 -19.51 -2.12
C LYS A 101 -3.74 -19.52 -0.61
N THR A 102 -3.17 -20.59 -0.08
CA THR A 102 -2.89 -20.72 1.35
C THR A 102 -1.75 -19.78 1.74
N GLU A 103 -0.68 -19.72 0.94
CA GLU A 103 0.43 -18.79 1.17
C GLU A 103 0.00 -17.31 1.14
N GLU A 104 -0.83 -16.92 0.17
CA GLU A 104 -1.38 -15.55 0.11
C GLU A 104 -2.26 -15.22 1.32
N ALA A 105 -3.09 -16.18 1.75
CA ALA A 105 -3.95 -16.01 2.92
C ALA A 105 -3.14 -15.89 4.22
N ASP A 106 -2.10 -16.70 4.37
CA ASP A 106 -1.21 -16.69 5.54
C ASP A 106 -0.40 -15.39 5.60
N ALA A 107 0.15 -14.92 4.47
CA ALA A 107 0.84 -13.64 4.39
C ALA A 107 -0.10 -12.47 4.76
N ARG A 108 -1.34 -12.49 4.25
CA ARG A 108 -2.34 -11.48 4.58
C ARG A 108 -2.72 -11.51 6.07
N LYS A 109 -2.87 -12.71 6.64
CA LYS A 109 -3.15 -12.89 8.07
C LYS A 109 -2.01 -12.36 8.92
N ALA A 110 -0.75 -12.64 8.56
CA ALA A 110 0.42 -12.15 9.26
C ALA A 110 0.48 -10.61 9.26
N LEU A 111 0.26 -9.99 8.09
CA LEU A 111 0.22 -8.53 7.96
C LEU A 111 -0.87 -7.91 8.84
N LEU A 112 -2.09 -8.44 8.77
CA LEU A 112 -3.22 -7.92 9.57
C LEU A 112 -2.97 -8.11 11.07
N SER A 113 -2.40 -9.24 11.48
CA SER A 113 -2.09 -9.51 12.88
C SER A 113 -1.03 -8.53 13.41
N TYR A 114 -0.01 -8.23 12.59
CA TYR A 114 0.99 -7.22 12.91
C TYR A 114 0.36 -5.81 13.06
N GLN A 115 -0.46 -5.40 12.09
CA GLN A 115 -1.13 -4.09 12.13
C GLN A 115 -2.05 -3.93 13.33
N ILE A 116 -2.78 -4.99 13.69
CA ILE A 116 -3.63 -4.99 14.89
C ILE A 116 -2.77 -4.85 16.15
N ALA A 117 -1.68 -5.61 16.27
CA ALA A 117 -0.79 -5.52 17.43
C ALA A 117 -0.16 -4.13 17.58
N GLU A 118 0.20 -3.48 16.47
CA GLU A 118 0.71 -2.10 16.46
C GLU A 118 -0.34 -1.10 16.95
N LEU A 119 -1.59 -1.23 16.47
CA LEU A 119 -2.71 -0.39 16.92
C LEU A 119 -3.10 -0.64 18.38
N GLU A 120 -3.07 -1.89 18.84
CA GLU A 120 -3.31 -2.25 20.25
C GLU A 120 -2.22 -1.71 21.17
N THR A 121 -0.97 -1.67 20.70
CA THR A 121 0.15 -1.08 21.45
C THR A 121 0.04 0.44 21.51
N LEU A 122 -0.32 1.08 20.40
CA LEU A 122 -0.51 2.53 20.33
C LEU A 122 -1.73 2.96 21.16
N ASN A 123 -2.80 2.15 21.17
CA ASN A 123 -4.05 2.34 21.89
C ASN A 123 -4.58 3.79 21.85
N PRO A 124 -4.75 4.37 20.63
CA PRO A 124 -5.17 5.76 20.50
C PRO A 124 -6.55 5.95 21.13
N GLN A 125 -6.68 6.98 21.97
CA GLN A 125 -7.97 7.30 22.56
C GLN A 125 -8.77 8.24 21.65
N PRO A 126 -10.11 8.19 21.71
CA PRO A 126 -10.94 9.25 21.14
C PRO A 126 -10.49 10.61 21.68
N ASP A 127 -10.47 11.62 20.81
CA ASP A 127 -10.12 13.01 21.13
C ASP A 127 -8.66 13.26 21.61
N GLU A 128 -7.81 12.23 21.68
CA GLU A 128 -6.41 12.36 22.13
C GLU A 128 -5.59 13.34 21.27
N MET A 129 -5.83 13.36 19.96
CA MET A 129 -5.13 14.26 19.05
C MET A 129 -5.48 15.73 19.32
N ASP A 130 -6.76 16.03 19.57
CA ASP A 130 -7.21 17.39 19.85
C ASP A 130 -6.63 17.89 21.18
N GLU A 131 -6.58 17.02 22.20
CA GLU A 131 -5.92 17.32 23.47
C GLU A 131 -4.41 17.55 23.32
N LEU A 132 -3.74 16.69 22.56
CA LEU A 132 -2.30 16.82 22.27
C LEU A 132 -1.99 18.11 21.51
N GLU A 133 -2.79 18.47 20.50
CA GLU A 133 -2.62 19.71 19.75
C GLU A 133 -2.84 20.94 20.64
N ALA A 134 -3.87 20.94 21.47
CA ALA A 134 -4.15 22.03 22.40
C ALA A 134 -2.99 22.21 23.39
N ARG A 135 -2.51 21.11 23.97
CA ARG A 135 -1.34 21.12 24.86
C ARG A 135 -0.08 21.58 24.14
N HIS A 136 0.16 21.12 22.91
CA HIS A 136 1.32 21.54 22.13
C HIS A 136 1.31 23.04 21.82
N LYS A 137 0.18 23.60 21.37
CA LYS A 137 0.04 25.05 21.14
C LYS A 137 0.30 25.86 22.40
N LEU A 138 -0.22 25.38 23.54
CA LEU A 138 -0.01 26.00 24.84
C LEU A 138 1.46 25.98 25.25
N LEU A 139 2.13 24.83 25.11
CA LEU A 139 3.55 24.67 25.44
C LEU A 139 4.47 25.46 24.51
N ALA A 140 4.17 25.49 23.22
CA ALA A 140 4.95 26.26 22.23
C ALA A 140 4.95 27.76 22.54
N ASN A 141 3.83 28.27 23.09
CA ASN A 141 3.69 29.67 23.46
C ASN A 141 4.08 29.96 24.92
N ALA A 142 4.32 28.94 25.75
CA ALA A 142 4.55 29.13 27.19
C ALA A 142 5.76 30.03 27.48
N ALA A 143 6.87 29.88 26.74
CA ALA A 143 8.04 30.74 26.91
C ALA A 143 7.72 32.21 26.62
N PHE A 144 7.06 32.48 25.49
CA PHE A 144 6.62 33.83 25.12
C PHE A 144 5.64 34.42 26.15
N ILE A 145 4.70 33.62 26.64
CA ILE A 145 3.72 34.01 27.66
C ILE A 145 4.41 34.36 28.98
N ILE A 146 5.40 33.57 29.42
CA ILE A 146 6.20 33.83 30.62
C ILE A 146 7.02 35.10 30.45
N ASP A 147 7.69 35.28 29.31
CA ASP A 147 8.50 36.46 29.04
C ASP A 147 7.64 37.73 29.04
N CYS A 148 6.49 37.72 28.35
CA CYS A 148 5.53 38.82 28.39
C CYS A 148 5.03 39.11 29.81
N ALA A 149 4.74 38.08 30.62
CA ALA A 149 4.32 38.28 32.00
C ALA A 149 5.42 38.93 32.86
N ASN A 150 6.68 38.49 32.70
CA ASN A 150 7.81 39.11 33.39
C ASN A 150 8.02 40.57 32.96
N ASP A 151 7.91 40.85 31.65
CA ASP A 151 8.03 42.20 31.11
C ASP A 151 6.91 43.14 31.62
N ILE A 152 5.67 42.64 31.71
CA ILE A 152 4.55 43.37 32.29
C ILE A 152 4.80 43.67 33.77
N ALA A 153 5.24 42.67 34.55
CA ALA A 153 5.52 42.86 35.98
C ALA A 153 6.61 43.92 36.21
N ALA A 154 7.72 43.86 35.46
CA ALA A 154 8.79 44.85 35.54
C ALA A 154 8.32 46.26 35.09
N GLY A 155 7.44 46.32 34.08
CA GLY A 155 6.80 47.56 33.64
C GLY A 155 5.90 48.18 34.72
N CYS A 156 5.10 47.36 35.40
CA CYS A 156 4.25 47.78 36.51
C CYS A 156 5.07 48.33 37.68
N GLU A 157 6.15 47.64 38.08
CA GLU A 157 7.06 48.10 39.14
C GLU A 157 7.64 49.49 38.81
N THR A 158 8.10 49.69 37.58
CA THR A 158 8.66 50.98 37.13
C THR A 158 7.62 52.11 37.15
N GLN A 159 6.40 51.84 36.71
CA GLN A 159 5.31 52.82 36.68
C GLN A 159 4.77 53.12 38.09
N ARG A 160 4.78 52.12 38.98
CA ARG A 160 4.36 52.24 40.38
C ARG A 160 5.19 53.28 41.11
N ASP A 161 6.50 53.25 40.95
CA ASP A 161 7.40 54.25 41.55
C ASP A 161 7.11 55.67 41.05
N GLN A 162 6.79 55.82 39.76
CA GLN A 162 6.44 57.12 39.19
C GLN A 162 5.09 57.63 39.72
N LEU A 163 4.10 56.75 39.76
CA LEU A 163 2.75 57.07 40.22
C LEU A 163 2.71 57.33 41.72
N ALA A 164 3.47 56.58 42.51
CA ALA A 164 3.62 56.80 43.95
C ALA A 164 4.18 58.21 44.25
N ARG A 165 5.14 58.71 43.44
CA ARG A 165 5.62 60.09 43.55
C ARG A 165 4.52 61.12 43.22
N LEU A 166 3.70 60.86 42.19
CA LEU A 166 2.57 61.75 41.85
C LEU A 166 1.51 61.77 42.97
N VAL A 167 1.20 60.61 43.55
CA VAL A 167 0.31 60.49 44.71
C VAL A 167 0.88 61.26 45.91
N GLN A 168 2.19 61.19 46.17
CA GLN A 168 2.84 61.98 47.23
C GLN A 168 2.71 63.49 46.99
N LEU A 169 2.92 63.95 45.76
CA LEU A 169 2.75 65.37 45.41
C LEU A 169 1.30 65.84 45.54
N ALA A 170 0.34 65.01 45.12
CA ALA A 170 -1.08 65.29 45.26
C ALA A 170 -1.55 65.31 46.73
N ASN A 171 -0.84 64.61 47.62
CA ASN A 171 -1.08 64.58 49.06
C ASN A 171 -0.35 65.68 49.85
N ASP A 172 0.45 66.53 49.18
CA ASP A 172 1.11 67.66 49.84
C ASP A 172 0.06 68.64 50.40
N ASP A 173 0.22 69.06 51.66
CA ASP A 173 -0.74 69.94 52.33
C ASP A 173 -0.99 71.26 51.58
N ARG A 174 -0.03 71.72 50.77
CA ARG A 174 -0.17 72.92 49.93
C ARG A 174 -1.11 72.73 48.74
N MET A 175 -1.31 71.49 48.31
CA MET A 175 -2.19 71.10 47.21
C MET A 175 -3.57 70.64 47.68
N ARG A 176 -3.77 70.51 48.99
CA ARG A 176 -4.98 69.93 49.58
C ARG A 176 -6.14 70.92 49.53
N SER A 177 -7.14 70.61 48.70
CA SER A 177 -8.37 71.41 48.55
C SER A 177 -9.51 70.53 48.03
N GLU A 178 -10.77 70.95 48.21
CA GLU A 178 -11.93 70.23 47.62
C GLU A 178 -11.80 70.08 46.09
N ALA A 179 -11.12 71.01 45.42
CA ALA A 179 -10.89 70.96 43.98
C ALA A 179 -9.90 69.86 43.54
N THR A 180 -9.06 69.36 44.45
CA THR A 180 -8.01 68.36 44.17
C THR A 180 -8.34 66.96 44.71
N ASP A 181 -9.45 66.80 45.43
CA ASP A 181 -9.85 65.51 46.01
C ASP A 181 -10.10 64.43 44.95
N ASN A 182 -10.81 64.75 43.87
CA ASN A 182 -11.04 63.80 42.77
C ASN A 182 -9.73 63.39 42.07
N LEU A 183 -8.78 64.32 41.90
CA LEU A 183 -7.46 64.01 41.34
C LEU A 183 -6.69 63.03 42.23
N ARG A 184 -6.72 63.26 43.56
CA ARG A 184 -6.08 62.41 44.55
C ARG A 184 -6.69 61.01 44.57
N GLU A 185 -8.01 60.90 44.54
CA GLU A 185 -8.71 59.62 44.46
C GLU A 185 -8.37 58.85 43.17
N LEU A 186 -8.35 59.51 42.01
CA LEU A 186 -7.98 58.89 40.74
C LEU A 186 -6.53 58.37 40.75
N LEU A 187 -5.58 59.14 41.29
CA LEU A 187 -4.17 58.72 41.39
C LEU A 187 -3.99 57.57 42.39
N GLN A 188 -4.69 57.60 43.52
CA GLN A 188 -4.67 56.50 44.49
C GLN A 188 -5.30 55.22 43.91
N SER A 189 -6.43 55.34 43.22
CA SER A 189 -7.08 54.22 42.54
C SER A 189 -6.17 53.63 41.48
N ALA A 190 -5.49 54.46 40.68
CA ALA A 190 -4.55 53.99 39.66
C ALA A 190 -3.37 53.22 40.28
N LEU A 191 -2.87 53.66 41.44
CA LEU A 191 -1.79 52.98 42.16
C LEU A 191 -2.22 51.61 42.66
N ILE A 192 -3.43 51.51 43.23
CA ILE A 192 -3.99 50.23 43.68
C ILE A 192 -4.18 49.26 42.51
N GLN A 193 -4.72 49.74 41.37
CA GLN A 193 -4.91 48.90 40.18
C GLN A 193 -3.58 48.39 39.61
N LEU A 194 -2.52 49.20 39.69
CA LEU A 194 -1.19 48.80 39.23
C LEU A 194 -0.56 47.74 40.14
N ASP A 195 -0.72 47.87 41.46
CA ASP A 195 -0.27 46.87 42.44
C ASP A 195 -1.00 45.52 42.24
N GLU A 196 -2.29 45.56 41.94
CA GLU A 196 -3.10 44.36 41.70
C GLU A 196 -2.68 43.67 40.39
N ALA A 197 -2.46 44.44 39.32
CA ALA A 197 -1.95 43.92 38.05
C ALA A 197 -0.56 43.29 38.18
N GLU A 198 0.34 43.90 38.95
CA GLU A 198 1.68 43.36 39.25
C GLU A 198 1.58 42.00 39.96
N ALA A 199 0.73 41.93 41.00
CA ALA A 199 0.52 40.73 41.79
C ALA A 199 -0.13 39.59 40.97
N GLU A 200 -1.12 39.92 40.13
CA GLU A 200 -1.79 38.94 39.27
C GLU A 200 -0.84 38.38 38.21
N THR A 201 -0.04 39.24 37.57
CA THR A 201 0.95 38.84 36.56
C THR A 201 2.06 37.98 37.17
N SER A 202 2.54 38.30 38.38
CA SER A 202 3.54 37.49 39.09
C SER A 202 3.00 36.11 39.50
N ARG A 203 1.73 36.03 39.92
CA ARG A 203 1.07 34.75 40.22
C ARG A 203 0.90 33.92 38.95
N PHE A 204 0.54 34.56 37.85
CA PHE A 204 0.44 33.89 36.55
C PHE A 204 1.80 33.32 36.13
N ALA A 205 2.87 34.14 36.08
CA ALA A 205 4.21 33.66 35.70
C ALA A 205 4.72 32.48 36.56
N SER A 206 4.48 32.52 37.87
CA SER A 206 4.88 31.44 38.79
C SER A 206 4.10 30.14 38.61
N HIS A 207 2.82 30.21 38.20
CA HIS A 207 2.02 29.03 37.83
C HIS A 207 2.60 28.31 36.60
N TRP A 208 3.09 29.06 35.61
CA TRP A 208 3.64 28.51 34.37
C TRP A 208 5.07 27.99 34.50
N ASN A 209 5.83 28.45 35.50
CA ASN A 209 7.21 28.00 35.75
C ASN A 209 7.30 26.53 36.22
N TRP A 210 6.18 25.89 36.55
CA TRP A 210 6.10 24.47 36.95
C TRP A 210 6.04 23.48 35.78
N ILE A 211 5.96 23.94 34.53
CA ILE A 211 5.94 23.08 33.36
C ILE A 211 7.40 22.69 33.00
N PRO A 212 7.83 21.43 33.17
CA PRO A 212 9.20 21.02 32.91
C PRO A 212 9.60 21.26 31.44
N ARG A 213 10.80 21.80 31.21
CA ARG A 213 11.38 22.03 29.87
C ARG A 213 11.69 20.76 29.05
N ASP A 214 11.48 19.57 29.62
CA ASP A 214 11.96 18.29 29.05
C ASP A 214 10.97 17.55 28.13
N TYR A 215 9.83 18.13 27.77
CA TYR A 215 8.83 17.45 26.91
C TYR A 215 9.18 17.38 25.40
N GLY A 216 10.45 17.58 25.04
CA GLY A 216 10.93 17.55 23.65
C GLY A 216 11.48 16.20 23.17
N GLN A 217 11.57 15.16 24.02
CA GLN A 217 11.96 13.84 23.53
C GLN A 217 10.71 13.03 23.16
N PRO A 218 10.54 12.62 21.88
CA PRO A 218 9.53 11.64 21.55
C PRO A 218 9.82 10.40 22.38
N ARG A 219 8.86 9.96 23.19
CA ARG A 219 8.88 8.61 23.75
C ARG A 219 8.78 7.67 22.56
N ASN A 220 9.92 7.18 22.10
CA ASN A 220 9.98 6.06 21.18
C ASN A 220 9.24 4.89 21.84
N ALA A 221 8.11 4.52 21.24
CA ALA A 221 7.50 3.20 21.35
C ALA A 221 7.78 2.49 20.02
#